data_AF-A0A520LXW5-F1
#
_entry.id   AF-A0A520LXW5-F1
#
_cell.length_a   1.000
_cell.length_b   1.000
_cell.length_c   1.000
_cell.angle_alpha   90.00
_cell.angle_beta   90.00
_cell.angle_gamma   90.00
#
_symmetry.space_group_name_H-M   'P 1'
#
loop_
_entity.id
_entity.type
_entity.pdbx_description
1 polymer ?
#
loop_
_entity_poly.entity_id
_entity_poly.type
_entity_poly.pdbx_seq_one_letter_code
_entity_poly.pdbx_strand_id
1 'polypeptide(L)' 'VLTEFRLLQFFMTHADFVYSRQHILDRVWGEDRFLDGRTVNTYVRRLRNKLEAASADVEFVSVRGVGYMFL' A
#
# COMPACT_ATOMS: atom_id res chain seq x y z
N VAL A 1 5.37 -11.99 3.70
CA VAL A 1 4.16 -12.24 4.52
C VAL A 1 3.95 -11.12 5.55
N LEU A 2 4.90 -10.86 6.47
CA LEU A 2 4.75 -9.79 7.48
C LEU A 2 4.58 -8.38 6.88
N THR A 3 5.32 -8.08 5.81
CA THR A 3 5.30 -6.75 5.17
C THR A 3 3.98 -6.44 4.46
N GLU A 4 3.37 -7.41 3.79
CA GLU A 4 2.05 -7.23 3.16
C GLU A 4 0.99 -6.96 4.23
N PHE A 5 1.08 -7.66 5.37
CA PHE A 5 0.21 -7.39 6.52
C PHE A 5 0.43 -5.98 7.08
N ARG A 6 1.68 -5.53 7.26
CA ARG A 6 1.98 -4.15 7.70
C ARG A 6 1.46 -3.10 6.72
N LEU A 7 1.59 -3.34 5.42
CA LEU A 7 1.06 -2.45 4.40
C LEU A 7 -0.47 -2.37 4.46
N LEU A 8 -1.14 -3.52 4.58
CA LEU A 8 -2.59 -3.56 4.74
C LEU A 8 -3.03 -2.84 6.02
N GLN A 9 -2.37 -3.10 7.15
CA GLN A 9 -2.63 -2.42 8.42
C GLN A 9 -2.46 -0.90 8.29
N PHE A 10 -1.41 -0.44 7.61
CA PHE A 10 -1.21 0.98 7.33
C PHE A 10 -2.42 1.57 6.60
N PHE A 11 -2.87 0.94 5.51
CA PHE A 11 -4.00 1.43 4.73
C PHE A 11 -5.33 1.38 5.49
N MET A 12 -5.62 0.30 6.21
CA MET A 12 -6.86 0.18 7.00
C MET A 12 -6.94 1.19 8.15
N THR A 13 -5.80 1.59 8.72
CA THR A 13 -5.74 2.62 9.78
C THR A 13 -5.73 4.05 9.23
N HIS A 14 -5.63 4.21 7.91
CA HIS A 14 -5.51 5.50 7.23
C HIS A 14 -6.36 5.51 5.94
N ALA A 15 -7.60 5.01 6.02
CA ALA A 15 -8.54 5.00 4.89
C ALA A 15 -8.91 6.43 4.47
N ASP A 16 -9.43 6.60 3.25
CA ASP A 16 -9.93 7.87 2.69
C ASP A 16 -8.89 8.98 2.47
N PHE A 17 -7.60 8.69 2.68
CA PHE A 17 -6.50 9.64 2.44
C PHE A 17 -5.53 9.13 1.37
N VAL A 18 -5.01 10.06 0.57
CA VAL A 18 -3.98 9.77 -0.43
C VAL A 18 -2.60 9.87 0.19
N TYR A 19 -1.85 8.78 0.15
CA TYR A 19 -0.47 8.71 0.62
C TYR A 19 0.51 8.60 -0.54
N SER A 20 1.59 9.38 -0.49
CA SER A 20 2.66 9.27 -1.48
C SER A 20 3.40 7.94 -1.34
N ARG A 21 4.00 7.46 -2.44
CA ARG A 21 4.79 6.23 -2.41
C ARG A 21 5.93 6.30 -1.39
N GLN A 22 6.59 7.46 -1.27
CA GLN A 22 7.65 7.66 -0.30
C GLN A 22 7.12 7.55 1.13
N HIS A 23 6.00 8.22 1.43
CA HIS A 23 5.41 8.17 2.77
C HIS A 23 4.99 6.73 3.15
N ILE A 24 4.35 6.00 2.23
CA ILE A 24 4.00 4.59 2.47
C ILE A 24 5.26 3.75 2.70
N LEU A 25 6.31 3.97 1.90
CA LEU A 25 7.58 3.27 2.03
C LEU A 25 8.19 3.51 3.41
N ASP A 26 8.32 4.76 3.83
CA ASP A 26 8.92 5.15 5.11
C ASP A 26 8.15 4.55 6.30
N ARG A 27 6.81 4.52 6.23
CA ARG A 27 5.98 4.03 7.35
C ARG A 27 5.97 2.50 7.47
N VAL A 28 6.08 1.78 6.35
CA VAL A 28 5.94 0.32 6.33
C VAL A 28 7.29 -0.39 6.36
N TRP A 29 8.33 0.20 5.76
CA TRP A 29 9.68 -0.36 5.68
C TRP A 29 10.73 0.40 6.51
N GLY A 30 10.50 1.66 6.90
CA GLY A 30 11.48 2.47 7.64
C GLY A 30 12.61 2.98 6.74
N GLU A 31 13.77 3.29 7.33
CA GLU A 31 14.94 3.85 6.63
C GLU A 31 15.75 2.82 5.82
N ASP A 32 15.10 1.83 5.21
CA ASP A 32 15.79 0.88 4.34
C ASP A 32 16.18 1.56 3.02
N ARG A 33 17.43 2.03 2.96
CA ARG A 33 18.00 2.86 1.86
C ARG A 33 18.00 2.17 0.50
N PHE A 34 17.72 0.86 0.44
CA PHE A 34 17.71 0.11 -0.81
C PHE A 34 16.33 0.01 -1.47
N LEU A 35 15.28 0.49 -0.80
CA LEU A 35 13.93 0.42 -1.32
C LEU A 35 13.49 1.75 -1.92
N ASP A 36 12.68 1.68 -2.96
CA ASP A 36 12.10 2.86 -3.62
C ASP A 36 10.58 2.75 -3.73
N GLY A 37 9.94 3.76 -4.32
CA GLY A 37 8.50 3.76 -4.54
C GLY A 37 7.98 2.60 -5.42
N ARG A 38 8.82 1.88 -6.17
CA ARG A 38 8.41 0.71 -6.96
C ARG A 38 8.16 -0.50 -6.07
N THR A 39 8.82 -0.57 -4.91
CA THR A 39 8.50 -1.55 -3.86
C THR A 39 7.03 -1.41 -3.47
N VAL A 40 6.58 -0.20 -3.16
CA VAL A 40 5.17 0.05 -2.79
C VAL A 40 4.22 -0.44 -3.89
N ASN A 41 4.49 -0.11 -5.17
CA ASN A 41 3.66 -0.55 -6.29
C ASN A 41 3.52 -2.09 -6.34
N THR A 42 4.63 -2.81 -6.12
CA THR A 42 4.65 -4.29 -6.14
C THR A 42 3.78 -4.86 -5.04
N TYR A 43 3.88 -4.33 -3.83
CA TYR A 43 3.13 -4.85 -2.67
C TYR A 43 1.65 -4.46 -2.71
N VAL A 44 1.31 -3.25 -3.19
CA VAL A 44 -0.09 -2.86 -3.42
C VAL A 44 -0.75 -3.77 -4.46
N ARG A 45 -0.04 -4.09 -5.57
CA ARG A 45 -0.55 -5.04 -6.57
C ARG A 45 -0.80 -6.42 -5.97
N ARG A 46 0.12 -6.93 -5.14
CA ARG A 46 -0.05 -8.24 -4.47
C ARG A 46 -1.23 -8.22 -3.50
N LEU A 47 -1.38 -7.16 -2.71
CA LEU A 47 -2.53 -7.02 -1.80
C LEU A 47 -3.85 -6.99 -2.57
N ARG A 48 -3.93 -6.18 -3.63
CA ARG A 48 -5.13 -6.11 -4.47
C ARG A 48 -5.55 -7.49 -4.98
N ASN A 49 -4.62 -8.25 -5.58
CA ASN A 49 -4.91 -9.60 -6.07
C ASN A 49 -5.41 -10.55 -4.97
N LYS A 50 -4.85 -10.45 -3.75
CA LYS A 50 -5.25 -11.31 -2.62
C LYS A 50 -6.63 -10.95 -2.07
N LEU A 51 -6.95 -9.66 -2.01
CA LEU A 51 -8.25 -9.17 -1.54
C LEU A 51 -9.35 -9.45 -2.56
N GLU A 52 -9.07 -9.29 -3.85
CA GLU A 52 -9.95 -9.71 -4.95
C GLU A 52 -10.25 -11.22 -4.86
N ALA A 53 -9.22 -12.06 -4.69
CA ALA A 53 -9.39 -13.51 -4.53
C ALA A 53 -10.19 -13.89 -3.27
N ALA A 54 -10.21 -13.02 -2.25
CA ALA A 54 -10.97 -13.20 -1.02
C ALA A 54 -12.37 -12.55 -1.07
N SER A 55 -12.75 -11.93 -2.19
CA SER A 55 -14.00 -11.16 -2.32
C SER A 55 -14.17 -10.10 -1.22
N ALA A 56 -13.07 -9.47 -0.81
CA ALA A 56 -13.11 -8.39 0.16
C ALA A 56 -13.71 -7.12 -0.48
N ASP A 57 -14.62 -6.46 0.24
CA ASP A 57 -15.26 -5.21 -0.19
C ASP A 57 -14.38 -4.00 0.19
N VAL A 58 -13.24 -3.87 -0.48
CA VAL A 58 -12.26 -2.79 -0.28
C VAL A 58 -11.57 -2.43 -1.58
N GLU A 59 -11.16 -1.18 -1.75
CA GLU A 59 -10.58 -0.67 -2.99
C GLU A 59 -9.22 0.03 -2.77
N PHE A 60 -8.25 -0.31 -3.62
CA PHE A 60 -7.00 0.44 -3.74
C PHE A 60 -7.05 1.39 -4.94
N VAL A 61 -7.20 2.68 -4.68
CA VAL A 61 -7.22 3.71 -5.73
C VAL A 61 -5.80 4.19 -6.03
N SER A 62 -5.43 4.20 -7.31
CA SER A 62 -4.13 4.71 -7.77
C SER A 62 -4.26 6.16 -8.20
N VAL A 63 -3.69 7.09 -7.42
CA VAL A 63 -3.71 8.53 -7.73
C VAL A 63 -2.48 8.87 -8.54
N ARG A 64 -2.66 9.09 -9.85
CA ARG A 64 -1.58 9.32 -10.82
C ARG A 64 -0.68 10.47 -10.36
N GLY A 65 0.63 10.25 -10.38
CA GLY A 65 1.62 11.24 -9.93
C GLY A 65 1.75 11.40 -8.41
N VAL A 66 0.79 10.91 -7.62
CA VAL A 66 0.78 11.10 -6.16
C VAL A 66 1.11 9.80 -5.42
N GLY A 67 0.25 8.78 -5.52
CA GLY A 67 0.42 7.54 -4.76
C GLY A 67 -0.86 6.72 -4.70
N TYR A 68 -1.24 6.30 -3.49
CA TYR A 68 -2.33 5.36 -3.26
C TYR A 68 -3.29 5.82 -2.16
N MET A 69 -4.55 5.46 -2.31
CA MET A 69 -5.61 5.61 -1.32
C MET A 69 -6.33 4.28 -1.13
N PHE A 70 -6.85 4.05 0.07
CA PHE A 70 -7.62 2.87 0.42
C PHE A 70 -9.04 3.29 0.81
N LEU A 71 -10.03 2.61 0.23
CA LEU A 71 -11.46 2.79 0.47
C LEU A 71 -12.06 1.48 0.99
#